data_AF-A0A8K0INW3-F1
#
_entry.id   AF-A0A8K0INW3-F1
#
_cell.length_a   1.000
_cell.length_b   1.000
_cell.length_c   1.000
_cell.angle_alpha   90.00
_cell.angle_beta   90.00
_cell.angle_gamma   90.00
#
_symmetry.space_group_name_H-M   'P 1'
#
loop_
_entity.id
_entity.type
_entity.pdbx_description
1 polymer ?
#
loop_
_entity_poly.entity_id
_entity_poly.type
_entity_poly.pdbx_seq_one_letter_code
_entity_poly.pdbx_strand_id
1 'polypeptide(L)'
;MAWYNAVVVGRRMFVMEGWWWPFCAFLRAGVYKVDQHVWEEMSKVMWEGWTGASIVVGDRLIITNYGDGRVKAYDAVSDAW
;
A
#
# COMPACT_ATOMS: atom_id res chain seq x y z
N MET A 1 1.38 -4.63 17.73
CA MET A 1 1.89 -4.30 16.37
C MET A 1 0.92 -4.91 15.38
N ALA A 2 0.28 -4.12 14.50
CA ALA A 2 -0.68 -4.68 13.55
C ALA A 2 0.07 -5.51 12.48
N TRP A 3 -0.38 -6.73 12.23
CA TRP A 3 0.18 -7.63 11.21
C TRP A 3 -0.19 -7.22 9.78
N TYR A 4 -0.99 -6.18 9.63
CA TYR A 4 -1.47 -5.68 8.35
C TYR A 4 -1.47 -4.16 8.39
N ASN A 5 -1.09 -3.56 7.28
CA ASN A 5 -1.30 -2.15 7.01
C ASN A 5 -2.46 -2.03 5.99
N ALA A 6 -3.37 -1.10 6.23
CA ALA A 6 -4.50 -0.85 5.37
C ALA A 6 -4.72 0.65 5.17
N VAL A 7 -5.00 1.06 3.94
CA VAL A 7 -5.36 2.44 3.59
C VAL A 7 -6.50 2.46 2.59
N VAL A 8 -7.28 3.56 2.60
CA VAL A 8 -8.38 3.77 1.67
C VAL A 8 -8.09 5.02 0.85
N VAL A 9 -7.92 4.85 -0.46
CA VAL A 9 -7.74 5.98 -1.40
C VAL A 9 -8.96 6.01 -2.31
N GLY A 10 -9.73 7.08 -2.22
CA GLY A 10 -11.02 7.21 -2.91
C GLY A 10 -11.95 6.02 -2.57
N ARG A 11 -12.24 5.19 -3.58
CA ARG A 11 -13.17 4.06 -3.51
C ARG A 11 -12.48 2.69 -3.49
N ARG A 12 -11.18 2.65 -3.19
CA ARG A 12 -10.38 1.43 -3.14
C ARG A 12 -9.70 1.30 -1.77
N MET A 13 -9.78 0.12 -1.17
CA MET A 13 -9.06 -0.20 0.05
C MET A 13 -7.88 -1.09 -0.30
N PHE A 14 -6.69 -0.69 0.10
CA PHE A 14 -5.46 -1.42 -0.11
C PHE A 14 -5.03 -2.03 1.20
N VAL A 15 -4.71 -3.32 1.19
CA VAL A 15 -4.26 -4.07 2.36
C VAL A 15 -2.97 -4.78 2.01
N MET A 16 -1.99 -4.69 2.91
CA MET A 16 -0.74 -5.41 2.81
C MET A 16 -0.40 -6.03 4.16
N GLU A 17 0.09 -7.26 4.16
CA GLU A 17 0.76 -7.83 5.32
C GLU A 17 1.92 -6.94 5.78
N GLY A 18 2.04 -6.78 7.09
CA GLY A 18 3.11 -6.06 7.73
C GLY A 18 4.45 -6.67 7.34
N TRP A 19 5.35 -5.81 6.89
CA TRP A 19 6.69 -6.22 6.45
C TRP A 19 7.51 -6.78 7.61
N TRP A 20 8.08 -7.98 7.44
CA TRP A 20 9.16 -8.49 8.31
C TRP A 20 10.48 -8.49 7.54
N TRP A 21 11.38 -7.60 7.95
CA TRP A 21 12.77 -7.59 7.50
C TRP A 21 13.52 -8.81 8.09
N PRO A 22 14.43 -9.50 7.37
CA PRO A 22 14.82 -9.34 5.97
C PRO A 22 14.14 -10.39 5.08
N PHE A 23 13.17 -9.97 4.26
CA PHE A 23 12.73 -10.66 3.04
C PHE A 23 12.35 -12.15 3.12
N CYS A 24 11.83 -12.64 4.25
CA CYS A 24 11.53 -14.08 4.36
C CYS A 24 10.18 -14.52 3.78
N ALA A 25 9.34 -13.64 3.21
CA ALA A 25 8.02 -14.06 2.71
C ALA A 25 7.46 -13.22 1.55
N PHE A 26 6.67 -13.90 0.70
CA PHE A 26 5.71 -13.29 -0.21
C PHE A 26 4.61 -12.63 0.63
N LEU A 27 4.68 -11.30 0.75
CA LEU A 27 3.67 -10.54 1.48
C LEU A 27 2.35 -10.61 0.74
N ARG A 28 1.28 -10.99 1.44
CA ARG A 28 -0.05 -10.93 0.85
C ARG A 28 -0.48 -9.49 0.75
N ALA A 29 -0.75 -9.05 -0.46
CA ALA A 29 -1.25 -7.72 -0.77
C ALA A 29 -2.51 -7.84 -1.62
N GLY A 30 -3.50 -6.99 -1.35
CA GLY A 30 -4.76 -7.00 -2.08
C GLY A 30 -5.41 -5.63 -2.12
N VAL A 31 -6.23 -5.43 -3.15
CA VAL A 31 -7.03 -4.23 -3.33
C VAL A 31 -8.49 -4.62 -3.39
N TYR A 32 -9.27 -4.08 -2.47
CA TYR A 32 -10.71 -4.18 -2.50
C TYR A 32 -11.29 -3.02 -3.30
N LYS A 33 -11.98 -3.33 -4.40
CA LYS A 33 -12.73 -2.37 -5.21
C LYS A 33 -14.17 -2.33 -4.75
N VAL A 34 -14.59 -1.23 -4.12
CA VAL A 34 -15.95 -1.11 -3.56
C VAL A 34 -17.04 -1.19 -4.65
N ASP A 35 -16.76 -0.68 -5.86
CA ASP A 35 -17.76 -0.62 -6.94
C ASP A 35 -18.11 -2.00 -7.50
N GLN A 36 -17.20 -2.95 -7.35
CA GLN A 36 -17.34 -4.32 -7.86
C GLN A 36 -17.52 -5.34 -6.73
N HIS A 37 -17.30 -4.92 -5.47
CA HIS A 37 -17.27 -5.78 -4.29
C HIS A 37 -16.30 -6.97 -4.42
N VAL A 38 -15.17 -6.77 -5.11
CA VAL A 38 -14.16 -7.81 -5.34
C VAL A 38 -12.81 -7.44 -4.71
N TRP A 39 -12.06 -8.49 -4.36
CA TRP A 39 -10.64 -8.40 -4.08
C TRP A 39 -9.84 -8.72 -5.33
N GLU A 40 -8.86 -7.89 -5.63
CA GLU A 40 -7.88 -8.10 -6.70
C GLU A 40 -6.47 -8.11 -6.13
N GLU A 41 -5.55 -8.68 -6.90
CA GLU A 41 -4.13 -8.60 -6.60
C GLU A 41 -3.65 -7.14 -6.67
N MET A 42 -2.81 -6.75 -5.71
CA MET A 42 -2.21 -5.42 -5.71
C MET A 42 -1.15 -5.31 -6.82
N SER A 43 -1.04 -4.13 -7.44
CA SER A 43 -0.01 -3.90 -8.45
C SER A 43 1.39 -4.09 -7.85
N LYS A 44 2.30 -4.64 -8.65
CA LYS A 44 3.69 -4.82 -8.25
C LYS A 44 4.35 -3.49 -7.88
N VAL A 45 4.03 -2.41 -8.61
CA VAL A 45 4.53 -1.06 -8.34
C VAL A 45 4.18 -0.63 -6.92
N MET A 46 2.90 -0.75 -6.55
CA MET A 46 2.45 -0.37 -5.22
C MET A 46 3.04 -1.28 -4.13
N TRP A 47 3.10 -2.59 -4.38
CA TRP A 47 3.70 -3.55 -3.45
C TRP A 47 5.19 -3.24 -3.15
N GLU A 48 6.00 -2.94 -4.17
CA GLU A 48 7.45 -2.70 -3.99
C GLU A 48 7.77 -1.36 -3.30
N GLY A 49 6.94 -0.33 -3.50
CA GLY A 49 7.19 1.00 -2.93
C GLY A 49 6.61 1.23 -1.53
N TRP A 50 5.70 0.36 -1.08
CA TRP A 50 5.07 0.48 0.24
C TRP A 50 5.92 -0.21 1.31
N THR A 51 6.88 0.54 1.85
CA THR A 51 7.89 0.01 2.77
C THR A 51 7.71 0.46 4.23
N GLY A 52 6.78 1.36 4.53
CA GLY A 52 6.62 1.87 5.90
C GLY A 52 5.23 2.38 6.25
N ALA A 53 5.18 3.30 7.22
CA ALA A 53 3.93 3.88 7.69
C ALA A 53 3.25 4.66 6.56
N SER A 54 1.93 4.56 6.51
CA SER A 54 1.12 5.07 5.41
C SER A 54 -0.03 5.91 5.93
N ILE A 55 -0.36 6.96 5.20
CA ILE A 55 -1.50 7.84 5.47
C ILE A 55 -2.06 8.35 4.14
N VAL A 56 -3.35 8.66 4.09
CA VAL A 56 -3.98 9.23 2.90
C VAL A 56 -4.21 10.71 3.11
N VAL A 57 -3.81 11.52 2.13
CA VAL A 57 -3.97 12.98 2.13
C VAL A 57 -4.61 13.38 0.81
N GLY A 58 -5.87 13.81 0.87
CA GLY A 58 -6.70 13.98 -0.33
C GLY A 58 -6.86 12.64 -1.06
N ASP A 59 -6.49 12.60 -2.33
CA ASP A 59 -6.56 11.41 -3.17
C ASP A 59 -5.19 10.71 -3.35
N ARG A 60 -4.20 11.04 -2.51
CA ARG A 60 -2.85 10.48 -2.58
C ARG A 60 -2.51 9.68 -1.34
N LEU A 61 -1.81 8.57 -1.55
CA LEU A 61 -1.25 7.76 -0.49
C LEU A 61 0.17 8.21 -0.18
N ILE A 62 0.41 8.65 1.04
CA ILE A 62 1.70 9.13 1.52
C ILE A 62 2.34 8.04 2.36
N ILE A 63 3.60 7.67 2.06
CA ILE A 63 4.34 6.63 2.78
C ILE A 63 5.71 7.12 3.19
N THR A 64 6.11 6.78 4.42
CA THR A 64 7.50 6.89 4.87
C THR A 64 8.30 5.69 4.37
N ASN A 65 9.34 5.92 3.59
CA ASN A 65 10.21 4.89 3.09
C ASN A 65 11.10 4.34 4.22
N TYR A 66 11.04 3.04 4.43
CA TYR A 66 11.91 2.38 5.40
C TYR A 66 13.37 2.38 4.90
N GLY A 67 14.29 2.81 5.76
CA GLY A 67 15.74 2.85 5.48
C GLY A 67 16.31 4.26 5.36
N ASP A 68 15.72 5.12 4.52
CA ASP A 68 16.21 6.50 4.31
C ASP A 68 15.32 7.60 4.93
N GLY A 69 14.14 7.23 5.44
CA GLY A 69 13.20 8.16 6.09
C GLY A 69 12.52 9.15 5.15
N ARG A 70 12.69 9.01 3.83
CA ARG A 70 12.05 9.89 2.84
C ARG A 70 10.55 9.61 2.75
N VAL A 71 9.78 10.63 2.37
CA VAL A 71 8.34 10.49 2.12
C VAL A 71 8.09 10.39 0.62
N LYS A 72 7.23 9.46 0.19
CA LYS A 72 6.79 9.29 -1.19
C LYS A 72 5.27 9.35 -1.29
N ALA A 73 4.75 9.66 -2.47
CA ALA A 73 3.32 9.89 -2.67
C ALA A 73 2.80 9.08 -3.86
N TYR A 74 2.08 8.01 -3.58
CA TYR A 74 1.46 7.18 -4.59
C TYR A 74 0.18 7.83 -5.15
N ASP A 75 0.09 7.85 -6.47
CA ASP A 75 -1.08 8.21 -7.24
C ASP A 75 -1.78 6.95 -7.78
N ALA A 76 -2.96 6.68 -7.24
CA ALA A 76 -3.76 5.51 -7.59
C ALA A 76 -4.39 5.58 -9.00
N VAL A 77 -4.36 6.75 -9.65
CA VAL A 77 -4.82 6.92 -11.03
C VAL A 77 -3.75 6.46 -12.02
N SER A 78 -2.50 6.89 -11.81
CA SER A 78 -1.36 6.52 -12.67
C SER A 78 -0.63 5.24 -12.25
N ASP A 79 -0.96 4.68 -11.08
CA ASP A 79 -0.29 3.52 -10.49
C ASP A 79 1.23 3.74 -10.33
N ALA A 80 1.60 4.90 -9.76
CA ALA A 80 2.99 5.35 -9.62
C ALA A 80 3.28 6.03 -8.27
N TRP A 81 4.53 5.92 -7.79
CA TRP A 81 5.04 6.49 -6.53
C TRP A 81 5.64 7.89 -6.66
#